data_AF-A0A532UWW8-F1
#
_entry.id   AF-A0A532UWW8-F1
#
_cell.length_a   1.000
_cell.length_b   1.000
_cell.length_c   1.000
_cell.angle_alpha   90.00
_cell.angle_beta   90.00
_cell.angle_gamma   90.00
#
_symmetry.space_group_name_H-M   'P 1'
#
loop_
_entity.id
_entity.type
_entity.pdbx_description
1 polymer ?
#
loop_
_entity_poly.entity_id
_entity_poly.type
_entity_poly.pdbx_seq_one_letter_code
_entity_poly.pdbx_strand_id
1 'polypeptide(L)'
;MKKILGLLVLAVLIVIIGSIGCKQENDQQEEGTAAKYHIAVIPKGTTHVFWKSIHAGAVKAERELKESGLDVKITWKGPLKEDDRESQIRVMEDFITRGVTGIVLAPLDDAALRMPVKDAVNNGIPVVIIDSGLKSEDYISFVATDNYVGGRKGGQRLAQLLGGKGKVILLRYQEGSASTMKREKGFLDVLKEEYPEIEVVSSNQYGGATTESAYMASENVLAPFRTPDGELTVHGIFCPNESTTFAMLRALQESRLAGKVKFVGFDSSERLVQGLRDGQIHGLVVQDPINMGYLGVKTIVAHLQGKKVEKLTDTGSDVATLENMDDPRMKDLLEPDVKRWLNE
;
A
#
# COMPACT_ATOMS: atom_id res chain seq x y z
N MET A 1 104.92 -15.43 -23.46
CA MET A 1 104.83 -14.10 -24.10
C MET A 1 103.64 -14.08 -25.05
N LYS A 2 102.67 -13.15 -24.84
CA LYS A 2 101.70 -12.53 -25.79
C LYS A 2 100.95 -13.48 -26.78
N LYS A 3 99.62 -13.50 -26.99
CA LYS A 3 98.49 -12.56 -26.77
C LYS A 3 97.17 -13.29 -27.20
N ILE A 4 96.06 -13.02 -26.48
CA ILE A 4 94.68 -12.60 -26.96
C ILE A 4 93.90 -13.55 -27.90
N LEU A 5 92.59 -13.81 -27.79
CA LEU A 5 91.50 -13.51 -26.83
C LEU A 5 90.23 -14.20 -27.39
N GLY A 6 89.44 -14.86 -26.53
CA GLY A 6 88.16 -15.47 -26.87
C GLY A 6 87.04 -15.01 -25.93
N LEU A 7 85.95 -14.57 -26.56
CA LEU A 7 84.52 -14.53 -26.18
C LEU A 7 84.02 -14.41 -24.72
N LEU A 8 83.00 -13.54 -24.60
CA LEU A 8 81.82 -13.53 -23.70
C LEU A 8 82.01 -13.32 -22.18
N VAL A 9 81.58 -12.15 -21.68
CA VAL A 9 80.54 -11.96 -20.64
C VAL A 9 80.07 -10.49 -20.75
N LEU A 10 78.78 -10.22 -21.03
CA LEU A 10 78.20 -8.86 -20.95
C LEU A 10 77.34 -8.76 -19.69
N ALA A 11 77.59 -7.69 -18.93
CA ALA A 11 77.23 -7.49 -17.55
C ALA A 11 75.78 -7.02 -17.34
N VAL A 12 75.27 -7.41 -16.17
CA VAL A 12 74.08 -6.92 -15.48
C VAL A 12 74.22 -5.42 -15.18
N LEU A 13 73.17 -4.64 -15.45
CA LEU A 13 72.98 -3.30 -14.89
C LEU A 13 71.50 -3.11 -14.54
N ILE A 14 71.21 -3.24 -13.24
CA ILE A 14 69.95 -2.86 -12.61
C ILE A 14 70.04 -1.35 -12.33
N VAL A 15 69.11 -0.58 -12.89
CA VAL A 15 68.85 0.81 -12.49
C VAL A 15 67.39 0.89 -12.03
N ILE A 16 67.21 1.23 -10.76
CA ILE A 16 65.94 1.57 -10.12
C ILE A 16 65.70 3.07 -10.33
N ILE A 17 64.62 3.43 -11.02
CA ILE A 17 63.96 4.74 -10.87
C ILE A 17 62.44 4.49 -10.91
N GLY A 18 61.77 4.86 -9.82
CA GLY A 18 60.33 4.71 -9.65
C GLY A 18 59.51 5.70 -10.46
N SER A 19 58.28 5.29 -10.73
CA SER A 19 57.20 6.17 -11.19
C SER A 19 55.92 5.80 -10.46
N ILE A 20 55.33 6.85 -9.89
CA ILE A 20 54.04 6.95 -9.24
C ILE A 20 52.95 6.47 -10.21
N GLY A 21 52.25 5.39 -9.86
CA GLY A 21 51.08 4.90 -10.57
C GLY A 21 49.84 5.06 -9.70
N CYS A 22 48.93 5.94 -10.10
CA CYS A 22 47.61 6.10 -9.50
C CYS A 22 46.88 4.76 -9.45
N LYS A 23 46.57 4.30 -8.25
CA LYS A 23 45.73 3.13 -8.00
C LYS A 23 44.28 3.58 -8.08
N GLN A 24 43.66 3.38 -9.24
CA GLN A 24 42.23 3.53 -9.42
C GLN A 24 41.58 2.27 -8.80
N GLU A 25 40.92 2.44 -7.65
CA GLU A 25 40.07 1.42 -7.06
C GLU A 25 38.94 1.12 -8.04
N ASN A 26 39.05 -0.03 -8.68
CA ASN A 26 37.99 -0.61 -9.46
C ASN A 26 37.05 -1.29 -8.45
N ASP A 27 35.99 -0.58 -8.06
CA ASP A 27 34.84 -1.16 -7.37
C ASP A 27 34.22 -2.20 -8.32
N GLN A 28 34.71 -3.44 -8.21
CA GLN A 28 34.04 -4.60 -8.77
C GLN A 28 32.74 -4.77 -7.98
N GLN A 29 31.68 -4.21 -8.54
CA GLN A 29 30.31 -4.52 -8.20
C GLN A 29 30.16 -6.04 -8.31
N GLU A 30 30.05 -6.73 -7.17
CA GLU A 30 29.74 -8.15 -7.13
C GLU A 30 28.41 -8.37 -7.88
N GLU A 31 28.51 -8.89 -9.11
CA GLU A 31 27.40 -9.53 -9.81
C GLU A 31 27.05 -10.81 -9.05
N GLY A 32 26.34 -10.65 -7.93
CA GLY A 32 25.68 -11.76 -7.27
C GLY A 32 24.71 -12.41 -8.26
N THR A 33 24.79 -13.73 -8.40
CA THR A 33 23.87 -14.53 -9.22
C THR A 33 22.42 -14.13 -8.92
N ALA A 34 21.64 -13.82 -9.94
CA ALA A 34 20.24 -13.43 -9.79
C ALA A 34 19.48 -14.52 -9.01
N ALA A 35 18.75 -14.11 -7.97
CA ALA A 35 18.03 -15.03 -7.10
C ALA A 35 17.03 -15.87 -7.91
N LYS A 36 16.89 -17.15 -7.59
CA LYS A 36 15.96 -18.08 -8.28
C LYS A 36 14.53 -17.55 -8.34
N TYR A 37 14.06 -16.91 -7.26
CA TYR A 37 12.76 -16.25 -7.20
C TYR A 37 12.95 -14.76 -6.93
N HIS A 38 13.19 -13.98 -7.98
CA HIS A 38 13.16 -12.52 -7.88
C HIS A 38 11.73 -12.02 -8.05
N ILE A 39 11.13 -11.52 -6.96
CA ILE A 39 9.75 -11.04 -6.90
C ILE A 39 9.73 -9.51 -6.76
N ALA A 40 9.06 -8.83 -7.68
CA ALA A 40 8.76 -7.41 -7.53
C ALA A 40 7.48 -7.23 -6.72
N VAL A 41 7.49 -6.35 -5.72
CA VAL A 41 6.29 -5.95 -4.97
C VAL A 41 6.06 -4.46 -5.21
N ILE A 42 4.94 -4.15 -5.87
CA ILE A 42 4.63 -2.86 -6.45
C ILE A 42 3.36 -2.29 -5.80
N PRO A 43 3.49 -1.45 -4.75
CA PRO A 43 2.36 -0.83 -4.08
C PRO A 43 1.77 0.35 -4.88
N LYS A 44 0.63 0.92 -4.42
CA LYS A 44 0.10 2.18 -4.97
C LYS A 44 0.89 3.41 -4.55
N GLY A 45 1.62 3.32 -3.45
CA GLY A 45 2.42 4.39 -2.88
C GLY A 45 3.42 3.81 -1.88
N THR A 46 4.36 4.61 -1.40
CA THR A 46 5.43 4.12 -0.52
C THR A 46 5.55 4.89 0.80
N THR A 47 4.65 5.86 1.03
CA THR A 47 4.74 6.80 2.15
C THR A 47 3.79 6.47 3.30
N HIS A 48 2.55 6.05 3.01
CA HIS A 48 1.55 5.72 4.03
C HIS A 48 1.90 4.44 4.82
N VAL A 49 1.49 4.41 6.09
CA VAL A 49 1.76 3.27 7.00
C VAL A 49 1.12 1.98 6.49
N PHE A 50 -0.01 2.08 5.79
CA PHE A 50 -0.65 0.96 5.11
C PHE A 50 0.33 0.24 4.15
N TRP A 51 1.01 0.97 3.27
CA TRP A 51 1.97 0.39 2.32
C TRP A 51 3.23 -0.12 3.01
N LYS A 52 3.71 0.58 4.04
CA LYS A 52 4.82 0.07 4.86
C LYS A 52 4.47 -1.25 5.54
N SER A 53 3.23 -1.43 5.95
CA SER A 53 2.74 -2.67 6.54
C SER A 53 2.70 -3.81 5.52
N ILE A 54 2.27 -3.54 4.28
CA ILE A 54 2.39 -4.51 3.17
C ILE A 54 3.86 -4.86 2.93
N HIS A 55 4.76 -3.88 2.92
CA HIS A 55 6.20 -4.13 2.76
C HIS A 55 6.76 -5.03 3.88
N ALA A 56 6.40 -4.75 5.13
CA ALA A 56 6.77 -5.58 6.28
C ALA A 56 6.28 -7.03 6.12
N GLY A 57 5.04 -7.21 5.68
CA GLY A 57 4.47 -8.52 5.35
C GLY A 57 5.24 -9.26 4.24
N ALA A 58 5.61 -8.55 3.18
CA ALA A 58 6.41 -9.09 2.10
C ALA A 58 7.79 -9.54 2.59
N VAL A 59 8.49 -8.69 3.37
CA VAL A 59 9.80 -9.02 3.97
C VAL A 59 9.69 -10.22 4.92
N LYS A 60 8.62 -10.30 5.72
CA LYS A 60 8.35 -11.47 6.55
C LYS A 60 8.27 -12.75 5.70
N ALA A 61 7.53 -12.72 4.60
CA ALA A 61 7.43 -13.88 3.70
C ALA A 61 8.79 -14.23 3.08
N GLU A 62 9.58 -13.24 2.66
CA GLU A 62 10.94 -13.47 2.14
C GLU A 62 11.82 -14.22 3.14
N ARG A 63 11.86 -13.76 4.39
CA ARG A 63 12.67 -14.36 5.47
C ARG A 63 12.28 -15.82 5.69
N GLU A 64 10.98 -16.09 5.87
CA GLU A 64 10.50 -17.46 6.09
C GLU A 64 10.77 -18.39 4.88
N LEU A 65 10.67 -17.88 3.66
CA LEU A 65 10.97 -18.66 2.45
C LEU A 65 12.47 -18.98 2.36
N LYS A 66 13.35 -18.02 2.70
CA LYS A 66 14.80 -18.25 2.80
C LYS A 66 15.15 -19.26 3.89
N GLU A 67 14.53 -19.17 5.05
CA GLU A 67 14.68 -20.15 6.14
C GLU A 67 14.24 -21.56 5.70
N SER A 68 13.27 -21.66 4.80
CA SER A 68 12.86 -22.94 4.18
C SER A 68 13.79 -23.45 3.07
N GLY A 69 14.90 -22.75 2.80
CA GLY A 69 15.90 -23.13 1.80
C GLY A 69 15.63 -22.61 0.39
N LEU A 70 14.69 -21.68 0.21
CA LEU A 70 14.41 -21.07 -1.10
C LEU A 70 15.23 -19.79 -1.30
N ASP A 71 15.85 -19.68 -2.47
CA ASP A 71 16.52 -18.47 -2.91
C ASP A 71 15.51 -17.46 -3.45
N VAL A 72 14.94 -16.65 -2.56
CA VAL A 72 13.95 -15.62 -2.86
C VAL A 72 14.57 -14.24 -2.66
N LYS A 73 14.31 -13.31 -3.58
CA LYS A 73 14.65 -11.90 -3.41
C LYS A 73 13.42 -11.05 -3.67
N ILE A 74 13.05 -10.22 -2.71
CA ILE A 74 12.01 -9.20 -2.91
C ILE A 74 12.64 -7.89 -3.35
N THR A 75 12.01 -7.21 -4.32
CA THR A 75 12.27 -5.80 -4.61
C THR A 75 10.99 -5.01 -4.41
N TRP A 76 10.97 -4.19 -3.36
CA TRP A 76 9.91 -3.24 -3.09
C TRP A 76 10.13 -1.95 -3.90
N LYS A 77 9.22 -1.63 -4.82
CA LYS A 77 9.31 -0.41 -5.61
C LYS A 77 7.94 -0.02 -6.13
N GLY A 78 7.57 1.24 -5.93
CA GLY A 78 6.36 1.84 -6.48
C GLY A 78 6.51 3.35 -6.57
N PRO A 79 5.45 4.07 -6.96
CA PRO A 79 5.45 5.52 -6.92
C PRO A 79 5.55 6.05 -5.48
N LEU A 80 5.95 7.32 -5.33
CA LEU A 80 5.95 7.99 -4.04
C LEU A 80 4.53 8.33 -3.56
N LYS A 81 3.64 8.66 -4.50
CA LYS A 81 2.28 9.13 -4.24
C LYS A 81 1.24 8.27 -4.94
N GLU A 82 0.04 8.21 -4.38
CA GLU A 82 -1.06 7.38 -4.88
C GLU A 82 -1.90 8.03 -6.00
N ASP A 83 -1.38 9.07 -6.65
CA ASP A 83 -1.94 9.70 -7.85
C ASP A 83 -1.04 9.55 -9.09
N ASP A 84 0.18 9.02 -8.93
CA ASP A 84 1.17 8.89 -10.00
C ASP A 84 1.07 7.54 -10.72
N ARG A 85 -0.03 7.38 -11.46
CA ARG A 85 -0.30 6.19 -12.29
C ARG A 85 0.82 5.92 -13.29
N GLU A 86 1.33 6.97 -13.93
CA GLU A 86 2.38 6.83 -14.95
C GLU A 86 3.67 6.28 -14.34
N SER A 87 4.05 6.72 -13.13
CA SER A 87 5.21 6.15 -12.46
C SER A 87 5.00 4.68 -12.08
N GLN A 88 3.79 4.26 -11.71
CA GLN A 88 3.54 2.83 -11.44
C GLN A 88 3.64 1.99 -12.73
N ILE A 89 3.16 2.52 -13.86
CA ILE A 89 3.30 1.88 -15.17
C ILE A 89 4.78 1.72 -15.54
N ARG A 90 5.60 2.77 -15.41
CA ARG A 90 7.05 2.69 -15.65
C ARG A 90 7.74 1.66 -14.77
N VAL A 91 7.35 1.58 -13.49
CA VAL A 91 7.90 0.56 -12.57
C VAL A 91 7.55 -0.86 -13.04
N MET A 92 6.32 -1.09 -13.52
CA MET A 92 5.94 -2.38 -14.12
C MET A 92 6.81 -2.71 -15.34
N GLU A 93 6.93 -1.77 -16.28
CA GLU A 93 7.74 -1.92 -17.51
C GLU A 93 9.21 -2.24 -17.20
N ASP A 94 9.80 -1.57 -16.21
CA ASP A 94 11.16 -1.81 -15.74
C ASP A 94 11.34 -3.24 -15.23
N PHE A 95 10.40 -3.75 -14.42
CA PHE A 95 10.49 -5.11 -13.87
C PHE A 95 10.24 -6.19 -14.93
N ILE A 96 9.35 -5.92 -15.89
CA ILE A 96 9.15 -6.79 -17.05
C ILE A 96 10.44 -6.88 -17.86
N THR A 97 11.06 -5.72 -18.18
CA THR A 97 12.32 -5.64 -18.94
C THR A 97 13.46 -6.35 -18.22
N ARG A 98 13.51 -6.27 -16.89
CA ARG A 98 14.52 -6.96 -16.07
C ARG A 98 14.28 -8.45 -15.92
N GLY A 99 13.15 -8.98 -16.40
CA GLY A 99 12.82 -10.40 -16.34
C GLY A 99 12.67 -10.92 -14.91
N VAL A 100 11.99 -10.17 -14.03
CA VAL A 100 11.66 -10.71 -12.70
C VAL A 100 10.81 -11.97 -12.83
N THR A 101 10.93 -12.87 -11.86
CA THR A 101 10.24 -14.17 -11.90
C THR A 101 8.77 -14.08 -11.53
N GLY A 102 8.34 -13.00 -10.88
CA GLY A 102 6.94 -12.77 -10.54
C GLY A 102 6.71 -11.36 -10.01
N ILE A 103 5.46 -10.91 -10.10
CA ILE A 103 5.04 -9.58 -9.66
C ILE A 103 3.88 -9.71 -8.67
N VAL A 104 3.96 -8.97 -7.57
CA VAL A 104 2.86 -8.68 -6.65
C VAL A 104 2.50 -7.21 -6.82
N LEU A 105 1.28 -6.89 -7.26
CA LEU A 105 0.88 -5.54 -7.66
C LEU A 105 -0.36 -5.10 -6.89
N ALA A 106 -0.34 -3.88 -6.35
CA ALA A 106 -1.53 -3.14 -5.95
C ALA A 106 -1.85 -2.07 -7.02
N PRO A 107 -2.80 -2.32 -7.96
CA PRO A 107 -3.10 -1.41 -9.05
C PRO A 107 -3.66 -0.10 -8.53
N LEU A 108 -3.03 1.02 -8.90
CA LEU A 108 -3.54 2.37 -8.61
C LEU A 108 -4.90 2.64 -9.25
N ASP A 109 -5.07 2.16 -10.48
CA ASP A 109 -6.24 2.36 -11.31
C ASP A 109 -6.63 1.05 -11.99
N ASP A 110 -7.91 0.73 -11.93
CA ASP A 110 -8.45 -0.56 -12.35
C ASP A 110 -8.43 -0.77 -13.87
N ALA A 111 -8.34 0.30 -14.65
CA ALA A 111 -8.33 0.26 -16.10
C ALA A 111 -6.92 0.48 -16.66
N ALA A 112 -6.19 1.47 -16.16
CA ALA A 112 -4.88 1.86 -16.67
C ALA A 112 -3.82 0.76 -16.50
N LEU A 113 -3.89 -0.01 -15.41
CA LEU A 113 -2.93 -1.09 -15.14
C LEU A 113 -3.27 -2.41 -15.86
N ARG A 114 -4.36 -2.46 -16.64
CA ARG A 114 -4.74 -3.69 -17.37
C ARG A 114 -3.67 -4.10 -18.37
N MET A 115 -3.20 -3.17 -19.19
CA MET A 115 -2.20 -3.44 -20.23
C MET A 115 -0.84 -3.83 -19.62
N PRO A 116 -0.28 -3.09 -18.65
CA PRO A 116 0.96 -3.50 -17.97
C PRO A 116 0.91 -4.91 -17.36
N VAL A 117 -0.22 -5.29 -16.75
CA VAL A 117 -0.40 -6.66 -16.22
C VAL A 117 -0.44 -7.69 -17.34
N LYS A 118 -1.17 -7.41 -18.42
CA LYS A 118 -1.22 -8.29 -19.59
C LYS A 118 0.17 -8.46 -20.23
N ASP A 119 0.95 -7.39 -20.30
CA ASP A 119 2.30 -7.42 -20.87
C ASP A 119 3.26 -8.25 -20.01
N ALA A 120 3.18 -8.16 -18.68
CA ALA A 120 3.92 -9.05 -17.78
C ALA A 120 3.57 -10.53 -18.04
N VAL A 121 2.27 -10.85 -18.12
CA VAL A 121 1.80 -12.22 -18.37
C VAL A 121 2.25 -12.73 -19.75
N ASN A 122 2.21 -11.90 -20.79
CA ASN A 122 2.69 -12.26 -22.13
C ASN A 122 4.21 -12.54 -22.16
N ASN A 123 4.98 -11.95 -21.24
CA ASN A 123 6.40 -12.23 -21.04
C ASN A 123 6.65 -13.42 -20.10
N GLY A 124 5.60 -14.16 -19.72
CA GLY A 124 5.71 -15.33 -18.83
C GLY A 124 5.91 -14.97 -17.36
N ILE A 125 5.66 -13.73 -16.97
CA ILE A 125 5.80 -13.25 -15.58
C ILE A 125 4.42 -13.31 -14.92
N PRO A 126 4.16 -14.25 -13.99
CA PRO A 126 2.90 -14.31 -13.29
C PRO A 126 2.70 -13.08 -12.39
N VAL A 127 1.44 -12.65 -12.24
CA VAL A 127 1.06 -11.48 -11.43
C VAL A 127 0.05 -11.90 -10.37
N VAL A 128 0.31 -11.56 -9.11
CA VAL A 128 -0.68 -11.57 -8.02
C VAL A 128 -1.13 -10.13 -7.78
N ILE A 129 -2.44 -9.90 -7.75
CA ILE A 129 -3.02 -8.60 -7.40
C ILE A 129 -3.24 -8.57 -5.88
N ILE A 130 -2.99 -7.43 -5.24
CA ILE A 130 -3.28 -7.20 -3.82
C ILE A 130 -4.03 -5.88 -3.60
N ASP A 131 -4.73 -5.76 -2.46
CA ASP A 131 -5.48 -4.56 -2.01
C ASP A 131 -6.65 -4.12 -2.91
N SER A 132 -6.35 -3.75 -4.15
CA SER A 132 -7.25 -3.12 -5.10
C SER A 132 -7.38 -3.95 -6.36
N GLY A 133 -8.61 -4.09 -6.85
CA GLY A 133 -8.90 -4.88 -8.02
C GLY A 133 -8.38 -4.26 -9.32
N LEU A 134 -8.39 -5.08 -10.36
CA LEU A 134 -8.10 -4.72 -11.74
C LEU A 134 -9.28 -5.16 -12.62
N LYS A 135 -9.64 -4.39 -13.65
CA LYS A 135 -10.68 -4.78 -14.62
C LYS A 135 -10.16 -5.83 -15.63
N SER A 136 -9.37 -6.81 -15.19
CA SER A 136 -8.90 -7.94 -16.00
C SER A 136 -8.87 -9.21 -15.16
N GLU A 137 -8.71 -10.36 -15.80
CA GLU A 137 -8.56 -11.66 -15.13
C GLU A 137 -7.18 -12.31 -15.37
N ASP A 138 -6.27 -11.60 -16.05
CA ASP A 138 -4.95 -12.11 -16.48
C ASP A 138 -4.03 -12.50 -15.31
N TYR A 139 -4.31 -12.01 -14.10
CA TYR A 139 -3.56 -12.32 -12.89
C TYR A 139 -3.88 -13.73 -12.33
N ILE A 140 -2.95 -14.33 -11.61
CA ILE A 140 -3.10 -15.70 -11.09
C ILE A 140 -3.91 -15.76 -9.77
N SER A 141 -3.89 -14.69 -8.97
CA SER A 141 -4.61 -14.60 -7.70
C SER A 141 -4.85 -13.14 -7.30
N PHE A 142 -5.89 -12.90 -6.50
CA PHE A 142 -6.21 -11.61 -5.87
C PHE A 142 -6.28 -11.78 -4.35
N VAL A 143 -5.39 -11.09 -3.61
CA VAL A 143 -5.30 -11.12 -2.15
C VAL A 143 -5.66 -9.75 -1.58
N ALA A 144 -6.85 -9.60 -1.03
CA ALA A 144 -7.32 -8.29 -0.59
C ALA A 144 -8.38 -8.42 0.50
N THR A 145 -8.75 -7.31 1.11
CA THR A 145 -9.97 -7.21 1.89
C THR A 145 -11.18 -7.30 0.93
N ASP A 146 -12.27 -7.95 1.36
CA ASP A 146 -13.58 -7.71 0.75
C ASP A 146 -14.02 -6.26 1.04
N ASN A 147 -13.65 -5.39 0.12
CA ASN A 147 -13.86 -3.96 0.22
C ASN A 147 -15.35 -3.56 0.21
N TYR A 148 -16.22 -4.36 -0.41
CA TYR A 148 -17.66 -4.10 -0.37
C TYR A 148 -18.20 -4.36 1.03
N VAL A 149 -17.82 -5.50 1.62
CA VAL A 149 -18.15 -5.83 3.02
C VAL A 149 -17.56 -4.81 3.98
N GLY A 150 -16.32 -4.36 3.78
CA GLY A 150 -15.70 -3.30 4.58
C GLY A 150 -16.50 -1.99 4.54
N GLY A 151 -16.96 -1.58 3.35
CA GLY A 151 -17.87 -0.45 3.18
C GLY A 151 -19.18 -0.60 3.94
N ARG A 152 -19.80 -1.80 3.85
CA ARG A 152 -21.04 -2.10 4.59
C ARG A 152 -20.81 -2.02 6.11
N LYS A 153 -19.71 -2.57 6.63
CA LYS A 153 -19.35 -2.48 8.05
C LYS A 153 -19.22 -1.03 8.52
N GLY A 154 -18.59 -0.17 7.72
CA GLY A 154 -18.50 1.26 8.00
C GLY A 154 -19.88 1.94 8.05
N GLY A 155 -20.75 1.65 7.07
CA GLY A 155 -22.11 2.17 7.04
C GLY A 155 -22.97 1.72 8.21
N GLN A 156 -22.89 0.43 8.58
CA GLN A 156 -23.58 -0.12 9.75
C GLN A 156 -23.12 0.53 11.05
N ARG A 157 -21.80 0.72 11.23
CA ARG A 157 -21.28 1.41 12.41
C ARG A 157 -21.80 2.85 12.48
N LEU A 158 -21.75 3.60 11.37
CA LEU A 158 -22.24 4.97 11.35
C LEU A 158 -23.74 5.03 11.66
N ALA A 159 -24.53 4.13 11.07
CA ALA A 159 -25.97 4.06 11.31
C ALA A 159 -26.32 3.74 12.76
N GLN A 160 -25.61 2.80 13.39
CA GLN A 160 -25.76 2.46 14.80
C GLN A 160 -25.50 3.67 15.71
N LEU A 161 -24.43 4.43 15.43
CA LEU A 161 -24.07 5.64 16.18
C LEU A 161 -25.15 6.74 16.07
N LEU A 162 -25.95 6.72 15.01
CA LEU A 162 -27.02 7.68 14.74
C LEU A 162 -28.40 7.17 15.17
N GLY A 163 -28.51 5.95 15.69
CA GLY A 163 -29.79 5.32 16.00
C GLY A 163 -30.67 5.11 14.76
N GLY A 164 -30.06 4.89 13.59
CA GLY A 164 -30.72 4.56 12.33
C GLY A 164 -31.32 5.73 11.55
N LYS A 165 -31.08 6.99 11.94
CA LYS A 165 -31.64 8.17 11.26
C LYS A 165 -30.70 9.37 11.21
N GLY A 166 -30.87 10.23 10.22
CA GLY A 166 -30.16 11.51 10.15
C GLY A 166 -29.44 11.74 8.82
N LYS A 167 -28.71 12.84 8.72
CA LYS A 167 -28.02 13.27 7.50
C LYS A 167 -26.55 12.89 7.53
N VAL A 168 -26.06 12.24 6.48
CA VAL A 168 -24.66 11.80 6.39
C VAL A 168 -23.96 12.25 5.11
N ILE A 169 -22.64 12.39 5.21
CA ILE A 169 -21.73 12.67 4.08
C ILE A 169 -20.86 11.45 3.83
N LEU A 170 -20.66 11.11 2.56
CA LEU A 170 -19.56 10.28 2.08
C LEU A 170 -18.56 11.20 1.34
N LEU A 171 -17.34 11.32 1.86
CA LEU A 171 -16.23 11.91 1.11
C LEU A 171 -15.48 10.78 0.42
N ARG A 172 -15.52 10.73 -0.91
CA ARG A 172 -14.90 9.65 -1.70
C ARG A 172 -13.39 9.84 -1.80
N TYR A 173 -12.70 8.75 -2.13
CA TYR A 173 -11.26 8.81 -2.36
C TYR A 173 -10.95 9.37 -3.76
N GLN A 174 -10.94 8.52 -4.77
CA GLN A 174 -10.58 8.86 -6.15
C GLN A 174 -11.25 7.86 -7.09
N GLU A 175 -11.73 8.36 -8.22
CA GLU A 175 -12.22 7.51 -9.30
C GLU A 175 -11.10 6.58 -9.84
N GLY A 176 -11.48 5.38 -10.29
CA GLY A 176 -10.55 4.37 -10.80
C GLY A 176 -9.93 3.47 -9.73
N SER A 177 -9.93 3.86 -8.45
CA SER A 177 -9.48 3.02 -7.34
C SER A 177 -10.53 1.98 -6.98
N ALA A 178 -10.37 0.75 -7.48
CA ALA A 178 -11.35 -0.34 -7.32
C ALA A 178 -11.68 -0.66 -5.85
N SER A 179 -10.70 -0.64 -4.94
CA SER A 179 -10.95 -0.91 -3.52
C SER A 179 -11.91 0.11 -2.92
N THR A 180 -11.62 1.41 -3.05
CA THR A 180 -12.44 2.47 -2.45
C THR A 180 -13.80 2.59 -3.14
N MET A 181 -13.89 2.43 -4.46
CA MET A 181 -15.20 2.41 -5.15
C MET A 181 -16.11 1.29 -4.63
N LYS A 182 -15.56 0.12 -4.26
CA LYS A 182 -16.32 -0.96 -3.60
C LYS A 182 -16.73 -0.60 -2.18
N ARG A 183 -15.86 0.05 -1.38
CA ARG A 183 -16.19 0.55 -0.03
C ARG A 183 -17.32 1.57 -0.07
N GLU A 184 -17.21 2.55 -0.96
CA GLU A 184 -18.22 3.58 -1.21
C GLU A 184 -19.56 2.95 -1.59
N LYS A 185 -19.55 1.99 -2.52
CA LYS A 185 -20.76 1.27 -2.90
C LYS A 185 -21.36 0.49 -1.73
N GLY A 186 -20.56 -0.23 -0.95
CA GLY A 186 -21.02 -0.98 0.22
C GLY A 186 -21.66 -0.07 1.26
N PHE A 187 -21.05 1.08 1.54
CA PHE A 187 -21.61 2.09 2.42
C PHE A 187 -22.98 2.61 1.94
N LEU A 188 -23.09 2.97 0.66
CA LEU A 188 -24.34 3.50 0.10
C LEU A 188 -25.45 2.44 0.07
N ASP A 189 -25.12 1.21 -0.33
CA ASP A 189 -26.08 0.11 -0.40
C ASP A 189 -26.62 -0.25 0.99
N VAL A 190 -25.76 -0.38 2.00
CA VAL A 190 -26.23 -0.79 3.34
C VAL A 190 -27.13 0.25 3.98
N LEU A 191 -26.85 1.55 3.79
CA LEU A 191 -27.73 2.60 4.29
C LEU A 191 -29.10 2.54 3.58
N LYS A 192 -29.10 2.37 2.26
CA LYS A 192 -30.34 2.28 1.48
C LYS A 192 -31.18 1.05 1.85
N GLU A 193 -30.54 -0.09 2.07
CA GLU A 193 -31.20 -1.37 2.32
C GLU A 193 -31.68 -1.53 3.77
N GLU A 194 -30.88 -1.09 4.74
CA GLU A 194 -31.11 -1.37 6.17
C GLU A 194 -31.49 -0.12 6.98
N TYR A 195 -31.19 1.09 6.51
CA TYR A 195 -31.37 2.35 7.26
C TYR A 195 -31.99 3.48 6.43
N PRO A 196 -33.23 3.31 5.91
CA PRO A 196 -33.84 4.25 4.98
C PRO A 196 -34.13 5.66 5.56
N GLU A 197 -34.08 5.82 6.89
CA GLU A 197 -34.19 7.13 7.55
C GLU A 197 -32.83 7.88 7.62
N ILE A 198 -31.76 7.28 7.12
CA ILE A 198 -30.48 7.95 6.90
C ILE A 198 -30.46 8.54 5.49
N GLU A 199 -30.36 9.86 5.42
CA GLU A 199 -30.25 10.62 4.17
C GLU A 199 -28.77 10.88 3.86
N VAL A 200 -28.29 10.37 2.72
CA VAL A 200 -26.96 10.71 2.20
C VAL A 200 -27.06 12.05 1.45
N VAL A 201 -26.64 13.13 2.11
CA VAL A 201 -26.78 14.50 1.57
C VAL A 201 -25.62 14.94 0.68
N SER A 202 -24.51 14.21 0.72
CA SER A 202 -23.39 14.38 -0.21
C SER A 202 -22.63 13.07 -0.40
N SER A 203 -22.39 12.71 -1.66
CA SER A 203 -21.64 11.51 -2.03
C SER A 203 -20.95 11.64 -3.40
N ASN A 204 -20.69 12.86 -3.86
CA ASN A 204 -20.14 13.14 -5.19
C ASN A 204 -18.80 13.91 -5.15
N GLN A 205 -18.27 14.20 -3.97
CA GLN A 205 -16.99 14.86 -3.77
C GLN A 205 -15.89 13.82 -3.60
N TYR A 206 -14.71 14.12 -4.15
CA TYR A 206 -13.52 13.27 -4.09
C TYR A 206 -12.37 14.02 -3.41
N GLY A 207 -11.73 13.39 -2.43
CA GLY A 207 -10.58 13.96 -1.72
C GLY A 207 -9.25 13.73 -2.41
N GLY A 208 -9.12 12.69 -3.22
CA GLY A 208 -7.88 12.31 -3.89
C GLY A 208 -6.82 11.69 -2.98
N ALA A 209 -5.66 11.43 -3.61
CA ALA A 209 -4.52 10.73 -3.03
C ALA A 209 -3.75 11.50 -1.94
N THR A 210 -3.82 12.83 -1.94
CA THR A 210 -2.97 13.66 -1.09
C THR A 210 -3.73 14.22 0.10
N THR A 211 -3.04 14.42 1.21
CA THR A 211 -3.61 15.11 2.39
C THR A 211 -4.15 16.49 2.03
N GLU A 212 -3.45 17.24 1.18
CA GLU A 212 -3.83 18.60 0.78
C GLU A 212 -5.14 18.62 -0.02
N SER A 213 -5.22 17.80 -1.07
CA SER A 213 -6.44 17.68 -1.87
C SER A 213 -7.62 17.19 -1.02
N ALA A 214 -7.36 16.23 -0.12
CA ALA A 214 -8.39 15.67 0.73
C ALA A 214 -8.87 16.67 1.79
N TYR A 215 -7.98 17.54 2.29
CA TYR A 215 -8.33 18.59 3.24
C TYR A 215 -9.19 19.66 2.58
N MET A 216 -8.78 20.14 1.40
CA MET A 216 -9.59 21.09 0.62
C MET A 216 -10.97 20.51 0.29
N ALA A 217 -11.05 19.23 -0.10
CA ALA A 217 -12.32 18.57 -0.34
C ALA A 217 -13.17 18.41 0.94
N SER A 218 -12.53 18.21 2.10
CA SER A 218 -13.20 18.14 3.40
C SER A 218 -13.84 19.49 3.75
N GLU A 219 -13.11 20.60 3.61
CA GLU A 219 -13.70 21.93 3.82
C GLU A 219 -14.83 22.22 2.84
N ASN A 220 -14.63 21.91 1.56
CA ASN A 220 -15.64 22.12 0.52
C ASN A 220 -16.92 21.30 0.74
N VAL A 221 -16.80 20.04 1.17
CA VAL A 221 -17.97 19.19 1.41
C VAL A 221 -18.72 19.59 2.68
N LEU A 222 -18.03 20.14 3.69
CA LEU A 222 -18.65 20.62 4.94
C LEU A 222 -19.30 22.00 4.80
N ALA A 223 -18.74 22.88 3.98
CA ALA A 223 -19.16 24.28 3.89
C ALA A 223 -20.67 24.51 3.69
N PRO A 224 -21.38 23.76 2.80
CA PRO A 224 -22.83 23.94 2.61
C PRO A 224 -23.68 23.55 3.82
N PHE A 225 -23.11 22.80 4.77
CA PHE A 225 -23.82 22.27 5.93
C PHE A 225 -23.50 23.01 7.22
N ARG A 226 -22.64 24.03 7.17
CA ARG A 226 -22.31 24.88 8.32
C ARG A 226 -23.45 25.84 8.63
N THR A 227 -23.79 25.95 9.91
CA THR A 227 -24.75 26.93 10.41
C THR A 227 -24.05 28.26 10.77
N PRO A 228 -24.79 29.38 10.91
CA PRO A 228 -24.19 30.67 11.28
C PRO A 228 -23.46 30.68 12.64
N ASP A 229 -23.83 29.80 13.55
CA ASP A 229 -23.19 29.58 14.85
C ASP A 229 -22.01 28.59 14.82
N GLY A 230 -21.67 28.07 13.63
CA GLY A 230 -20.47 27.27 13.39
C GLY A 230 -20.63 25.76 13.60
N GLU A 231 -21.84 25.28 13.85
CA GLU A 231 -22.18 23.86 13.95
C GLU A 231 -22.47 23.25 12.56
N LEU A 232 -22.68 21.93 12.49
CA LEU A 232 -23.02 21.22 11.26
C LEU A 232 -24.46 20.70 11.30
N THR A 233 -25.17 20.84 10.18
CA THR A 233 -26.50 20.26 9.96
C THR A 233 -26.47 18.77 9.59
N VAL A 234 -25.26 18.23 9.39
CA VAL A 234 -25.02 16.79 9.18
C VAL A 234 -24.64 16.11 10.49
N HIS A 235 -25.04 14.85 10.61
CA HIS A 235 -24.93 14.07 11.84
C HIS A 235 -23.82 13.02 11.75
N GLY A 236 -23.52 12.55 10.54
CA GLY A 236 -22.52 11.53 10.29
C GLY A 236 -21.63 11.79 9.08
N ILE A 237 -20.40 11.30 9.14
CA ILE A 237 -19.42 11.37 8.05
C ILE A 237 -18.77 9.99 7.88
N PHE A 238 -18.61 9.56 6.63
CA PHE A 238 -17.84 8.39 6.26
C PHE A 238 -16.72 8.74 5.26
N CYS A 239 -15.53 8.18 5.48
CA CYS A 239 -14.36 8.32 4.61
C CYS A 239 -13.78 6.93 4.32
N PRO A 240 -13.56 6.54 3.05
CA PRO A 240 -13.28 5.15 2.66
C PRO A 240 -11.79 4.77 2.66
N ASN A 241 -10.87 5.66 3.01
CA ASN A 241 -9.43 5.37 3.08
C ASN A 241 -8.69 6.29 4.08
N GLU A 242 -7.40 6.01 4.32
CA GLU A 242 -6.54 6.77 5.22
C GLU A 242 -6.50 8.28 4.89
N SER A 243 -6.25 8.68 3.64
CA SER A 243 -6.02 10.09 3.27
C SER A 243 -7.25 10.97 3.53
N THR A 244 -8.43 10.49 3.12
CA THR A 244 -9.69 11.21 3.35
C THR A 244 -10.07 11.20 4.83
N THR A 245 -9.85 10.08 5.53
CA THR A 245 -10.14 10.00 6.96
C THR A 245 -9.28 10.98 7.77
N PHE A 246 -7.98 11.01 7.49
CA PHE A 246 -7.05 11.91 8.18
C PHE A 246 -7.34 13.37 7.88
N ALA A 247 -7.57 13.72 6.62
CA ALA A 247 -7.85 15.10 6.23
C ALA A 247 -9.19 15.61 6.79
N MET A 248 -10.22 14.77 6.79
CA MET A 248 -11.51 15.09 7.40
C MET A 248 -11.39 15.27 8.91
N LEU A 249 -10.62 14.41 9.60
CA LEU A 249 -10.33 14.60 11.03
C LEU A 249 -9.73 15.99 11.29
N ARG A 250 -8.74 16.39 10.49
CA ARG A 250 -8.08 17.69 10.62
C ARG A 250 -9.04 18.86 10.42
N ALA A 251 -9.85 18.84 9.36
CA ALA A 251 -10.87 19.84 9.09
C ALA A 251 -11.85 20.01 10.27
N LEU A 252 -12.30 18.88 10.83
CA LEU A 252 -13.16 18.85 12.01
C LEU A 252 -12.45 19.37 13.27
N GLN A 253 -11.17 19.04 13.49
CA GLN A 253 -10.39 19.52 14.63
C GLN A 253 -10.20 21.04 14.58
N GLU A 254 -9.81 21.58 13.43
CA GLU A 254 -9.60 23.02 13.23
C GLU A 254 -10.91 23.81 13.41
N SER A 255 -12.03 23.21 13.02
CA SER A 255 -13.37 23.76 13.24
C SER A 255 -13.93 23.52 14.66
N ARG A 256 -13.22 22.81 15.54
CA ARG A 256 -13.70 22.37 16.88
C ARG A 256 -15.01 21.54 16.81
N LEU A 257 -15.16 20.77 15.74
CA LEU A 257 -16.28 19.88 15.46
C LEU A 257 -15.93 18.39 15.61
N ALA A 258 -14.64 18.07 15.77
CA ALA A 258 -14.19 16.71 16.07
C ALA A 258 -14.88 16.18 17.34
N GLY A 259 -15.46 14.97 17.25
CA GLY A 259 -16.26 14.37 18.33
C GLY A 259 -17.72 14.85 18.42
N LYS A 260 -18.07 16.00 17.83
CA LYS A 260 -19.46 16.50 17.79
C LYS A 260 -20.31 15.82 16.71
N VAL A 261 -19.71 15.56 15.54
CA VAL A 261 -20.32 14.80 14.44
C VAL A 261 -19.82 13.36 14.49
N LYS A 262 -20.72 12.38 14.25
CA LYS A 262 -20.32 10.97 14.21
C LYS A 262 -19.44 10.73 13.00
N PHE A 263 -18.26 10.16 13.23
CA PHE A 263 -17.26 10.04 12.19
C PHE A 263 -16.72 8.62 12.16
N VAL A 264 -16.92 7.94 11.02
CA VAL A 264 -16.38 6.61 10.76
C VAL A 264 -15.42 6.71 9.59
N GLY A 265 -14.22 6.20 9.77
CA GLY A 265 -13.17 6.20 8.76
C GLY A 265 -12.78 4.80 8.31
N PHE A 266 -11.76 4.75 7.48
CA PHE A 266 -11.08 3.54 7.06
C PHE A 266 -9.58 3.68 7.32
N ASP A 267 -8.92 2.53 7.46
CA ASP A 267 -7.48 2.39 7.71
C ASP A 267 -7.05 2.96 9.07
N SER A 268 -5.75 2.90 9.35
CA SER A 268 -5.15 3.32 10.61
C SER A 268 -3.85 4.08 10.36
N SER A 269 -3.59 5.06 11.22
CA SER A 269 -2.31 5.74 11.38
C SER A 269 -2.24 6.25 12.81
N GLU A 270 -1.05 6.59 13.32
CA GLU A 270 -0.89 7.09 14.69
C GLU A 270 -1.89 8.21 15.04
N ARG A 271 -2.12 9.13 14.08
CA ARG A 271 -3.07 10.24 14.25
C ARG A 271 -4.53 9.78 14.26
N LEU A 272 -4.89 8.78 13.44
CA LEU A 272 -6.25 8.23 13.42
C LEU A 272 -6.53 7.41 14.67
N VAL A 273 -5.56 6.61 15.12
CA VAL A 273 -5.64 5.85 16.37
C VAL A 273 -5.79 6.80 17.55
N GLN A 274 -5.02 7.90 17.60
CA GLN A 274 -5.20 8.91 18.63
C GLN A 274 -6.58 9.58 18.54
N GLY A 275 -7.05 9.92 17.33
CA GLY A 275 -8.41 10.46 17.14
C GLY A 275 -9.51 9.50 17.61
N LEU A 276 -9.31 8.18 17.49
CA LEU A 276 -10.21 7.17 18.05
C LEU A 276 -10.15 7.17 19.59
N ARG A 277 -8.95 7.20 20.19
CA ARG A 277 -8.76 7.30 21.66
C ARG A 277 -9.40 8.55 22.24
N ASP A 278 -9.28 9.67 21.55
CA ASP A 278 -9.80 10.98 21.97
C ASP A 278 -11.31 11.14 21.76
N GLY A 279 -12.00 10.11 21.24
CA GLY A 279 -13.43 10.15 20.94
C GLY A 279 -13.80 11.08 19.77
N GLN A 280 -12.82 11.46 18.95
CA GLN A 280 -13.02 12.31 17.77
C GLN A 280 -13.45 11.49 16.55
N ILE A 281 -12.96 10.25 16.47
CA ILE A 281 -13.39 9.21 15.52
C ILE A 281 -14.18 8.17 16.31
N HIS A 282 -15.27 7.66 15.72
CA HIS A 282 -16.21 6.75 16.38
C HIS A 282 -16.17 5.33 15.81
N GLY A 283 -15.39 5.12 14.75
CA GLY A 283 -15.05 3.81 14.21
C GLY A 283 -14.00 3.94 13.11
N LEU A 284 -13.08 2.99 13.04
CA LEU A 284 -12.17 2.83 11.92
C LEU A 284 -12.37 1.43 11.36
N VAL A 285 -12.73 1.31 10.08
CA VAL A 285 -12.68 0.01 9.42
C VAL A 285 -11.23 -0.29 9.10
N VAL A 286 -10.68 -1.32 9.74
CA VAL A 286 -9.27 -1.72 9.61
C VAL A 286 -9.14 -2.97 8.73
N GLN A 287 -7.99 -3.08 8.08
CA GLN A 287 -7.61 -4.16 7.18
C GLN A 287 -6.39 -4.91 7.75
N ASP A 288 -5.93 -5.98 7.09
CA ASP A 288 -4.70 -6.71 7.44
C ASP A 288 -3.61 -6.57 6.34
N PRO A 289 -2.97 -5.39 6.22
CA PRO A 289 -1.97 -5.13 5.19
C PRO A 289 -0.71 -5.99 5.32
N ILE A 290 -0.30 -6.36 6.55
CA ILE A 290 0.82 -7.29 6.74
C ILE A 290 0.49 -8.62 6.07
N ASN A 291 -0.72 -9.14 6.28
CA ASN A 291 -1.13 -10.40 5.67
C ASN A 291 -1.28 -10.30 4.14
N MET A 292 -1.73 -9.15 3.60
CA MET A 292 -1.75 -8.93 2.14
C MET A 292 -0.35 -9.07 1.51
N GLY A 293 0.65 -8.38 2.07
CA GLY A 293 2.02 -8.46 1.57
C GLY A 293 2.61 -9.87 1.73
N TYR A 294 2.38 -10.48 2.88
CA TYR A 294 2.84 -11.83 3.20
C TYR A 294 2.25 -12.90 2.26
N LEU A 295 0.93 -12.92 2.13
CA LEU A 295 0.22 -13.88 1.27
C LEU A 295 0.47 -13.59 -0.20
N GLY A 296 0.58 -12.32 -0.62
CA GLY A 296 0.92 -11.98 -2.00
C GLY A 296 2.23 -12.63 -2.45
N VAL A 297 3.28 -12.49 -1.64
CA VAL A 297 4.60 -13.11 -1.89
C VAL A 297 4.55 -14.64 -1.81
N LYS A 298 3.91 -15.20 -0.77
CA LYS A 298 3.82 -16.66 -0.66
C LYS A 298 3.02 -17.28 -1.81
N THR A 299 1.98 -16.59 -2.28
CA THR A 299 1.15 -17.05 -3.39
C THR A 299 1.92 -17.08 -4.70
N ILE A 300 2.66 -16.02 -5.03
CA ILE A 300 3.45 -15.98 -6.26
C ILE A 300 4.56 -17.03 -6.24
N VAL A 301 5.25 -17.22 -5.11
CA VAL A 301 6.29 -18.25 -4.98
C VAL A 301 5.70 -19.66 -5.03
N ALA A 302 4.54 -19.91 -4.42
CA ALA A 302 3.85 -21.20 -4.51
C ALA A 302 3.50 -21.54 -5.96
N HIS A 303 2.97 -20.56 -6.72
CA HIS A 303 2.69 -20.73 -8.15
C HIS A 303 3.96 -21.05 -8.95
N LEU A 304 5.08 -20.35 -8.70
CA LEU A 304 6.37 -20.61 -9.35
C LEU A 304 6.99 -21.97 -8.98
N GLN A 305 6.51 -22.62 -7.92
CA GLN A 305 6.83 -24.00 -7.57
C GLN A 305 5.88 -25.02 -8.22
N GLY A 306 4.95 -24.59 -9.08
CA GLY A 306 3.96 -25.45 -9.73
C GLY A 306 2.77 -25.82 -8.84
N LYS A 307 2.58 -25.16 -7.69
CA LYS A 307 1.43 -25.41 -6.81
C LYS A 307 0.21 -24.66 -7.33
N LYS A 308 -0.98 -25.25 -7.14
CA LYS A 308 -2.24 -24.56 -7.35
C LYS A 308 -2.42 -23.47 -6.29
N VAL A 309 -2.92 -22.32 -6.71
CA VAL A 309 -3.24 -21.18 -5.83
C VAL A 309 -4.71 -20.81 -5.95
N GLU A 310 -5.28 -20.26 -4.88
CA GLU A 310 -6.66 -19.74 -4.87
C GLU A 310 -6.75 -18.48 -5.72
N LYS A 311 -7.85 -18.31 -6.46
CA LYS A 311 -8.05 -17.13 -7.32
C LYS A 311 -8.34 -15.87 -6.49
N LEU A 312 -8.99 -16.02 -5.34
CA LEU A 312 -9.34 -14.95 -4.42
C LEU A 312 -9.01 -15.38 -2.99
N THR A 313 -8.31 -14.53 -2.24
CA THR A 313 -8.09 -14.70 -0.80
C THR A 313 -8.53 -13.43 -0.09
N ASP A 314 -9.57 -13.54 0.74
CA ASP A 314 -10.00 -12.46 1.62
C ASP A 314 -9.08 -12.39 2.85
N THR A 315 -8.46 -11.23 3.06
CA THR A 315 -7.63 -10.94 4.24
C THR A 315 -8.42 -10.42 5.42
N GLY A 316 -9.72 -10.20 5.24
CA GLY A 316 -10.64 -9.74 6.27
C GLY A 316 -10.64 -8.22 6.46
N SER A 317 -11.57 -7.78 7.28
CA SER A 317 -11.70 -6.42 7.80
C SER A 317 -12.43 -6.47 9.13
N ASP A 318 -12.20 -5.51 10.01
CA ASP A 318 -12.98 -5.34 11.24
C ASP A 318 -13.22 -3.86 11.52
N VAL A 319 -14.10 -3.53 12.47
CA VAL A 319 -14.34 -2.15 12.91
C VAL A 319 -13.69 -1.96 14.27
N ALA A 320 -12.61 -1.19 14.30
CA ALA A 320 -12.01 -0.69 15.52
C ALA A 320 -12.90 0.40 16.12
N THR A 321 -13.14 0.30 17.42
CA THR A 321 -13.88 1.27 18.22
C THR A 321 -13.12 1.55 19.51
N LEU A 322 -13.51 2.59 20.25
CA LEU A 322 -12.90 2.87 21.55
C LEU A 322 -13.00 1.68 22.51
N GLU A 323 -14.08 0.88 22.38
CA GLU A 323 -14.35 -0.25 23.27
C GLU A 323 -13.48 -1.48 23.00
N ASN A 324 -13.02 -1.69 21.77
CA ASN A 324 -12.28 -2.90 21.37
C ASN A 324 -10.84 -2.64 20.92
N MET A 325 -10.39 -1.39 20.87
CA MET A 325 -9.09 -1.06 20.29
C MET A 325 -7.89 -1.63 21.04
N ASP A 326 -8.04 -1.95 22.32
CA ASP A 326 -7.00 -2.57 23.14
C ASP A 326 -7.04 -4.11 23.10
N ASP A 327 -8.02 -4.71 22.42
CA ASP A 327 -8.03 -6.16 22.16
C ASP A 327 -6.78 -6.53 21.34
N PRO A 328 -6.07 -7.64 21.66
CA PRO A 328 -4.79 -7.94 21.03
C PRO A 328 -4.81 -7.91 19.50
N ARG A 329 -5.82 -8.55 18.89
CA ARG A 329 -6.00 -8.54 17.43
C ARG A 329 -6.25 -7.14 16.89
N MET A 330 -7.09 -6.34 17.56
CA MET A 330 -7.45 -5.02 17.07
C MET A 330 -6.27 -4.06 17.16
N LYS A 331 -5.50 -4.16 18.25
CA LYS A 331 -4.26 -3.43 18.43
C LYS A 331 -3.26 -3.74 17.32
N ASP A 332 -3.09 -5.01 16.95
CA ASP A 332 -2.19 -5.41 15.86
C ASP A 332 -2.62 -4.82 14.49
N LEU A 333 -3.92 -4.68 14.23
CA LEU A 333 -4.44 -4.08 13.00
C LEU A 333 -4.35 -2.54 13.01
N LEU A 334 -4.48 -1.90 14.18
CA LEU A 334 -4.40 -0.45 14.34
C LEU A 334 -2.94 0.05 14.36
N GLU A 335 -2.05 -0.70 15.01
CA GLU A 335 -0.65 -0.35 15.26
C GLU A 335 0.28 -1.49 14.78
N PRO A 336 0.31 -1.79 13.47
CA PRO A 336 1.13 -2.89 12.95
C PRO A 336 2.62 -2.67 13.23
N ASP A 337 3.30 -3.70 13.76
CA ASP A 337 4.73 -3.67 14.08
C ASP A 337 5.59 -3.79 12.82
N VAL A 338 5.63 -2.70 12.04
CA VAL A 338 6.44 -2.58 10.83
C VAL A 338 7.94 -2.57 11.15
N LYS A 339 8.33 -2.04 12.30
CA LYS A 339 9.74 -1.89 12.73
C LYS A 339 10.42 -3.22 12.99
N ARG A 340 9.66 -4.26 13.34
CA ARG A 340 10.17 -5.63 13.42
C ARG A 340 10.75 -6.14 12.10
N TRP A 341 10.22 -5.67 10.97
CA TRP A 341 10.54 -6.19 9.65
C TRP A 341 11.35 -5.21 8.79
N LEU A 342 11.09 -3.91 8.95
CA LEU A 342 11.75 -2.84 8.21
C LEU A 342 12.79 -2.16 9.09
N ASN A 343 13.99 -1.96 8.54
CA ASN A 343 15.05 -1.20 9.20
C ASN A 343 14.80 0.30 9.00
N GLU A 344 13.79 0.84 9.70
CA GLU A 344 13.38 2.26 9.65
C GLU A 344 13.42 2.95 11.02
#